data_AF-A0A7W9XNN5-F1
#
_entry.id   AF-A0A7W9XNN5-F1
#
_cell.length_a   1.000
_cell.length_b   1.000
_cell.length_c   1.000
_cell.angle_alpha   90.00
_cell.angle_beta   90.00
_cell.angle_gamma   90.00
#
_symmetry.space_group_name_H-M   'P 1'
#
loop_
_entity.id
_entity.type
_entity.pdbx_description
1 polymer ?
#
loop_
_entity_poly.entity_id
_entity_poly.type
_entity_poly.pdbx_seq_one_letter_code
_entity_poly.pdbx_strand_id
1 'polypeptide(L)'
;MDLFSDNQLNIFDTHHNLLPFDGEVFLYPNFYQEDGVYDLFEELKHSILWKQDKMKIYGRQVNFPRLTSWYADNDKTYTYSGVVNTPIPFTPLLLKLKQAAETQCGKQFNSALLNFYRNGEDSMGWHSDDEKELSGNPVIASASFGATRTFQFKHKEQKNAKTSVALSNGSLLIMQGQTQHHWLHQVPKTTRQPGQRINITFRDIKY
;
A
#
# COMPACT_ATOMS: atom_id res chain seq x y z
N MET A 1 -33.38 -27.05 19.98
CA MET A 1 -32.67 -27.53 18.77
C MET A 1 -33.39 -26.88 17.60
N ASP A 2 -32.67 -26.53 16.53
CA ASP A 2 -32.78 -25.33 15.65
C ASP A 2 -32.11 -24.09 16.26
N LEU A 3 -30.82 -23.80 16.09
CA LEU A 3 -29.78 -24.17 15.12
C LEU A 3 -29.77 -23.42 13.78
N PHE A 4 -30.24 -22.18 13.71
CA PHE A 4 -29.76 -21.19 12.73
C PHE A 4 -29.77 -19.78 13.35
N SER A 5 -28.73 -19.47 14.12
CA SER A 5 -28.34 -18.09 14.39
C SER A 5 -27.67 -17.56 13.11
N ASP A 6 -28.46 -16.97 12.23
CA ASP A 6 -27.93 -16.27 11.06
C ASP A 6 -27.14 -15.05 11.55
N ASN A 7 -25.84 -15.27 11.60
CA ASN A 7 -24.80 -14.29 11.79
C ASN A 7 -24.79 -13.40 10.53
N GLN A 8 -25.72 -12.45 10.47
CA GLN A 8 -25.64 -11.32 9.55
C GLN A 8 -24.41 -10.51 9.96
N LEU A 9 -23.26 -10.83 9.34
CA LEU A 9 -22.08 -9.99 9.34
C LEU A 9 -22.52 -8.57 8.94
N ASN A 10 -22.50 -7.68 9.92
CA ASN A 10 -22.78 -6.28 9.75
C ASN A 10 -21.76 -5.72 8.76
N ILE A 11 -22.20 -5.40 7.53
CA ILE A 11 -21.38 -4.96 6.39
C ILE A 11 -20.84 -3.52 6.60
N PHE A 12 -20.96 -2.99 7.82
CA PHE A 12 -20.52 -1.64 8.21
C PHE A 12 -19.50 -1.63 9.35
N ASP A 13 -19.00 -2.79 9.77
CA ASP A 13 -17.96 -2.82 10.80
C ASP A 13 -16.59 -2.49 10.20
N THR A 14 -16.26 -1.21 10.14
CA THR A 14 -14.96 -0.68 9.69
C THR A 14 -13.78 -1.12 10.58
N HIS A 15 -14.03 -1.95 11.59
CA HIS A 15 -13.05 -2.45 12.56
C HIS A 15 -12.77 -3.96 12.43
N HIS A 16 -13.25 -4.63 11.38
CA HIS A 16 -12.91 -6.03 11.16
C HIS A 16 -11.46 -6.19 10.67
N ASN A 17 -10.65 -6.92 11.46
CA ASN A 17 -9.32 -7.32 11.04
C ASN A 17 -9.41 -8.35 9.90
N LEU A 18 -8.81 -8.04 8.74
CA LEU A 18 -8.79 -8.93 7.57
C LEU A 18 -7.88 -10.15 7.75
N LEU A 19 -6.95 -10.10 8.71
CA LEU A 19 -6.08 -11.21 9.04
C LEU A 19 -6.67 -12.03 10.20
N PRO A 20 -6.63 -13.37 10.12
CA PRO A 20 -7.19 -14.23 11.16
C PRO A 20 -6.33 -14.28 12.45
N PHE A 21 -5.03 -13.98 12.35
CA PHE A 21 -4.05 -14.02 13.45
C PHE A 21 -2.72 -13.37 13.04
N ASP A 22 -1.81 -13.18 14.00
CA ASP A 22 -0.41 -12.73 13.82
C ASP A 22 -0.24 -11.47 12.97
N GLY A 23 -1.21 -10.57 13.04
CA GLY A 23 -1.24 -9.34 12.26
C GLY A 23 -2.59 -8.65 12.34
N GLU A 24 -2.59 -7.38 11.95
CA GLU A 24 -3.74 -6.49 12.00
C GLU A 24 -3.81 -5.70 10.69
N VAL A 25 -4.88 -5.91 9.93
CA VAL A 25 -5.13 -5.22 8.66
C VAL A 25 -6.56 -4.73 8.62
N PHE A 26 -6.74 -3.44 8.37
CA PHE A 26 -8.05 -2.79 8.31
C PHE A 26 -8.22 -2.07 6.98
N LEU A 27 -9.39 -2.24 6.35
CA LEU A 27 -9.75 -1.56 5.10
C LEU A 27 -10.79 -0.48 5.36
N TYR A 28 -10.50 0.73 4.86
CA TYR A 28 -11.40 1.87 4.82
C TYR A 28 -11.72 2.16 3.35
N PRO A 29 -12.85 1.66 2.81
CA PRO A 29 -13.14 1.73 1.37
C PRO A 29 -13.41 3.15 0.87
N ASN A 30 -13.88 4.05 1.74
CA ASN A 30 -14.24 5.43 1.43
C ASN A 30 -13.33 6.43 2.18
N PHE A 31 -12.03 6.15 2.23
CA PHE A 31 -11.06 7.00 2.93
C PHE A 31 -10.97 8.40 2.32
N TYR A 32 -10.94 8.47 0.99
CA TYR A 32 -10.84 9.75 0.28
C TYR A 32 -11.81 9.74 -0.90
N GLN A 33 -12.78 10.64 -0.88
CA GLN A 33 -13.73 10.84 -1.96
C GLN A 33 -13.46 12.17 -2.63
N GLU A 34 -13.44 12.17 -3.97
CA GLU A 34 -13.38 13.39 -4.76
C GLU A 34 -14.73 14.12 -4.67
N ASP A 35 -14.68 15.45 -4.65
CA ASP A 35 -15.86 16.32 -4.67
C ASP A 35 -16.42 16.55 -6.09
N GLY A 36 -16.05 15.70 -7.04
CA GLY A 36 -16.59 15.64 -8.41
C GLY A 36 -16.07 16.71 -9.37
N VAL A 37 -15.34 17.72 -8.90
CA VAL A 37 -14.70 18.76 -9.72
C VAL A 37 -13.22 18.47 -9.96
N TYR A 38 -12.64 17.59 -9.15
CA TYR A 38 -11.21 17.36 -9.08
C TYR A 38 -10.86 15.90 -9.36
N ASP A 39 -10.13 15.64 -10.44
CA ASP A 39 -9.59 14.31 -10.75
C ASP A 39 -8.23 14.17 -10.03
N LEU A 40 -8.28 13.65 -8.80
CA LEU A 40 -7.11 13.44 -7.96
C LEU A 40 -6.14 12.45 -8.61
N PHE A 41 -6.68 11.45 -9.32
CA PHE A 41 -5.87 10.46 -10.00
C PHE A 41 -5.01 11.10 -11.10
N GLU A 42 -5.61 11.93 -11.96
CA GLU A 42 -4.88 12.61 -13.03
C GLU A 42 -3.90 13.65 -12.48
N GLU A 43 -4.21 14.34 -11.37
CA GLU A 43 -3.24 15.22 -10.72
C GLU A 43 -2.03 14.43 -10.17
N LEU A 44 -2.27 13.34 -9.44
CA LEU A 44 -1.18 12.47 -8.94
C LEU A 44 -0.34 11.92 -10.10
N LYS A 45 -0.99 11.52 -11.18
CA LYS A 45 -0.31 10.98 -12.36
C LYS A 45 0.64 12.00 -13.00
N HIS A 46 0.25 13.27 -13.08
CA HIS A 46 1.04 14.31 -13.74
C HIS A 46 2.02 15.06 -12.83
N SER A 47 1.70 15.24 -11.55
CA SER A 47 2.51 16.03 -10.60
C SER A 47 3.66 15.24 -9.97
N ILE A 48 3.58 13.91 -9.96
CA ILE A 48 4.60 13.06 -9.33
C ILE A 48 5.76 12.79 -10.30
N LEU A 49 6.98 12.87 -9.76
CA LEU A 49 8.20 12.56 -10.49
C LEU A 49 8.40 11.04 -10.56
N TRP A 50 7.69 10.39 -11.47
CA TRP A 50 7.76 8.96 -11.68
C TRP A 50 9.08 8.53 -12.32
N LYS A 51 9.65 7.44 -11.80
CA LYS A 51 10.79 6.74 -12.41
C LYS A 51 10.54 5.25 -12.51
N GLN A 52 11.24 4.57 -13.41
CA GLN A 52 11.25 3.11 -13.49
C GLN A 52 12.61 2.59 -13.07
N ASP A 53 12.72 2.15 -11.81
CA ASP A 53 13.95 1.53 -11.30
C ASP A 53 14.19 0.17 -11.98
N LYS A 54 15.44 -0.31 -11.89
CA LYS A 54 15.88 -1.60 -12.44
C LYS A 54 16.35 -2.52 -11.32
N MET A 55 16.09 -3.80 -11.45
CA MET A 55 16.63 -4.85 -10.60
C MET A 55 17.47 -5.84 -11.38
N LYS A 56 18.44 -6.45 -10.71
CA LYS A 56 19.28 -7.50 -11.27
C LYS A 56 18.67 -8.86 -10.93
N ILE A 57 18.18 -9.57 -11.94
CA ILE A 57 17.63 -10.93 -11.82
C ILE A 57 18.53 -11.84 -12.66
N TYR A 58 19.14 -12.86 -12.02
CA TYR A 58 20.04 -13.82 -12.67
C TYR A 58 21.10 -13.16 -13.58
N GLY A 59 21.70 -12.07 -13.12
CA GLY A 59 22.71 -11.32 -13.88
C GLY A 59 22.16 -10.33 -14.92
N ARG A 60 20.88 -10.38 -15.27
CA ARG A 60 20.23 -9.48 -16.23
C ARG A 60 19.57 -8.30 -15.52
N GLN A 61 19.65 -7.11 -16.12
CA GLN A 61 18.87 -5.96 -15.65
C GLN A 61 17.45 -6.04 -16.21
N VAL A 62 16.46 -6.03 -15.32
CA VAL A 62 15.04 -6.03 -15.66
C VAL A 62 14.41 -4.81 -15.00
N ASN A 63 13.52 -4.12 -15.71
CA ASN A 63 12.79 -2.99 -15.15
C ASN A 63 11.83 -3.49 -14.07
N PHE A 64 11.65 -2.72 -13.01
CA PHE A 64 10.53 -2.95 -12.11
C PHE A 64 9.21 -2.90 -12.90
N PRO A 65 8.27 -3.83 -12.64
CA PRO A 65 6.99 -3.84 -13.31
C PRO A 65 6.05 -2.82 -12.64
N ARG A 66 6.48 -1.56 -12.55
CA ARG A 66 5.72 -0.38 -12.08
C ARG A 66 6.65 0.83 -12.11
N LEU A 67 6.07 2.03 -12.06
CA LEU A 67 6.82 3.24 -11.77
C LEU A 67 6.77 3.51 -10.26
N THR A 68 7.81 4.15 -9.75
CA THR A 68 7.99 4.47 -8.34
C THR A 68 8.36 5.94 -8.17
N SER A 69 8.04 6.50 -7.02
CA SER A 69 8.58 7.79 -6.56
C SER A 69 8.60 7.81 -5.04
N TRP A 70 9.58 8.49 -4.45
CA TRP A 70 9.78 8.50 -3.00
C TRP A 70 9.81 9.92 -2.47
N TYR A 71 8.97 10.18 -1.47
CA TYR A 71 8.86 11.48 -0.82
C TYR A 71 9.09 11.35 0.69
N ALA A 72 9.75 12.32 1.31
CA ALA A 72 9.96 12.34 2.75
C ALA A 72 10.09 13.77 3.32
N ASP A 73 9.95 13.90 4.63
CA ASP A 73 10.06 15.17 5.38
C ASP A 73 11.52 15.62 5.60
N ASN A 74 12.51 14.83 5.17
CA ASN A 74 13.93 15.16 5.32
C ASN A 74 14.74 14.72 4.11
N ASP A 75 15.97 15.21 4.03
CA ASP A 75 16.92 14.92 2.95
C ASP A 75 17.68 13.59 3.14
N LYS A 76 17.30 12.75 4.11
CA LYS A 76 18.04 11.53 4.42
C LYS A 76 17.73 10.44 3.39
N THR A 77 18.79 9.95 2.75
CA THR A 77 18.73 8.87 1.77
C THR A 77 18.26 7.55 2.40
N TYR A 78 17.38 6.83 1.70
CA TYR A 78 16.86 5.54 2.12
C TYR A 78 17.15 4.47 1.05
N THR A 79 17.52 3.26 1.48
CA THR A 79 17.75 2.14 0.56
C THR A 79 16.54 1.21 0.53
N TYR A 80 15.75 1.26 -0.55
CA TYR A 80 14.63 0.34 -0.75
C TYR A 80 14.99 -0.70 -1.82
N SER A 81 14.87 -1.99 -1.51
CA SER A 81 15.18 -3.09 -2.45
C SER A 81 16.57 -2.97 -3.12
N GLY A 82 17.57 -2.44 -2.38
CA GLY A 82 18.94 -2.25 -2.89
C GLY A 82 19.18 -0.99 -3.73
N VAL A 83 18.18 -0.10 -3.85
CA VAL A 83 18.28 1.18 -4.57
C VAL A 83 18.33 2.32 -3.55
N VAL A 84 19.40 3.13 -3.59
CA VAL A 84 19.50 4.37 -2.81
C VAL A 84 18.55 5.41 -3.43
N ASN A 85 17.59 5.87 -2.64
CA ASN A 85 16.65 6.93 -3.02
C ASN A 85 17.00 8.21 -2.27
N THR A 86 17.31 9.27 -3.00
CA THR A 86 17.31 10.64 -2.47
C THR A 86 15.85 11.09 -2.38
N PRO A 87 15.35 11.43 -1.19
CA PRO A 87 13.95 11.78 -1.04
C PRO A 87 13.60 13.11 -1.70
N ILE A 88 12.39 13.17 -2.26
CA ILE A 88 11.80 14.39 -2.79
C ILE A 88 10.94 15.03 -1.68
N PRO A 89 10.97 16.35 -1.47
CA PRO A 89 10.08 17.00 -0.52
C PRO A 89 8.61 16.78 -0.90
N PHE A 90 7.75 16.50 0.09
CA PHE A 90 6.33 16.33 -0.14
C PHE A 90 5.71 17.52 -0.88
N THR A 91 4.91 17.24 -1.92
CA THR A 91 4.09 18.27 -2.57
C THR A 91 2.90 18.65 -1.69
N PRO A 92 2.26 19.83 -1.89
CA PRO A 92 1.06 20.20 -1.15
C PRO A 92 -0.05 19.14 -1.20
N LEU A 93 -0.23 18.50 -2.36
CA LEU A 93 -1.17 17.40 -2.55
C LEU A 93 -0.83 16.21 -1.65
N LEU A 94 0.44 15.77 -1.66
CA LEU A 94 0.86 14.64 -0.86
C LEU A 94 0.81 14.95 0.64
N LEU A 95 1.07 16.19 1.06
CA LEU A 95 0.87 16.62 2.45
C LEU A 95 -0.59 16.49 2.87
N LYS A 96 -1.54 16.89 2.02
CA LYS A 96 -2.98 16.72 2.29
C LYS A 96 -3.37 15.25 2.46
N LEU A 97 -2.90 14.39 1.56
CA LEU A 97 -3.16 12.94 1.64
C LEU A 97 -2.47 12.30 2.85
N LYS A 98 -1.26 12.74 3.18
CA LYS A 98 -0.52 12.33 4.39
C LYS A 98 -1.32 12.67 5.64
N GLN A 99 -1.75 13.92 5.79
CA GLN A 99 -2.54 14.38 6.94
C GLN A 99 -3.86 13.61 7.10
N ALA A 100 -4.54 13.31 5.99
CA ALA A 100 -5.75 12.49 6.02
C ALA A 100 -5.44 11.06 6.54
N ALA A 101 -4.36 10.44 6.06
CA ALA A 101 -3.93 9.12 6.53
C ALA A 101 -3.50 9.16 8.00
N GLU A 102 -2.76 10.18 8.41
CA GLU A 102 -2.32 10.37 9.81
C GLU A 102 -3.51 10.50 10.76
N THR A 103 -4.53 11.25 10.34
CA THR A 103 -5.80 11.41 11.08
C THR A 103 -6.52 10.07 11.22
N GLN A 104 -6.63 9.30 10.12
CA GLN A 104 -7.30 8.00 10.12
C GLN A 104 -6.55 6.95 10.95
N CYS A 105 -5.21 7.00 10.96
CA CYS A 105 -4.37 6.04 11.68
C CYS A 105 -4.09 6.43 13.14
N GLY A 106 -4.26 7.71 13.51
CA GLY A 106 -3.80 8.24 14.80
C GLY A 106 -2.27 8.17 14.95
N LYS A 107 -1.53 8.25 13.84
CA LYS A 107 -0.06 8.14 13.78
C LYS A 107 0.50 9.17 12.80
N GLN A 108 1.75 9.58 13.02
CA GLN A 108 2.46 10.47 12.11
C GLN A 108 3.26 9.67 11.08
N PHE A 109 3.44 10.20 9.87
CA PHE A 109 4.27 9.61 8.83
C PHE A 109 5.30 10.62 8.33
N ASN A 110 6.50 10.14 8.04
CA ASN A 110 7.61 10.98 7.57
C ASN A 110 8.07 10.63 6.15
N SER A 111 7.49 9.60 5.54
CA SER A 111 7.84 9.12 4.21
C SER A 111 6.64 8.54 3.46
N ALA A 112 6.73 8.55 2.13
CA ALA A 112 5.77 7.91 1.24
C ALA A 112 6.48 7.27 0.04
N LEU A 113 6.24 5.97 -0.16
CA LEU A 113 6.56 5.27 -1.40
C LEU A 113 5.33 5.24 -2.31
N LEU A 114 5.42 5.93 -3.44
CA LEU A 114 4.41 5.89 -4.47
C LEU A 114 4.71 4.79 -5.47
N ASN A 115 3.67 4.08 -5.88
CA ASN A 115 3.72 3.05 -6.91
C ASN A 115 2.64 3.33 -7.95
N PHE A 116 3.03 3.46 -9.21
CA PHE A 116 2.11 3.62 -10.33
C PHE A 116 2.13 2.36 -11.21
N TYR A 117 0.99 1.67 -11.19
CA TYR A 117 0.69 0.48 -11.99
C TYR A 117 -0.04 0.91 -13.26
N ARG A 118 0.65 0.87 -14.39
CA ARG A 118 0.16 1.39 -15.68
C ARG A 118 -0.90 0.48 -16.30
N ASN A 119 -0.88 -0.80 -15.98
CA ASN A 119 -1.82 -1.81 -16.45
C ASN A 119 -1.75 -3.09 -15.59
N GLY A 120 -2.35 -4.17 -16.06
CA GLY A 120 -2.35 -5.47 -15.40
C GLY A 120 -1.02 -6.22 -15.41
N GLU A 121 -0.04 -5.83 -16.24
CA GLU A 121 1.31 -6.40 -16.25
C GLU A 121 2.21 -5.82 -15.16
N ASP A 122 1.91 -4.59 -14.71
CA ASP A 122 2.58 -4.01 -13.57
C ASP A 122 2.15 -4.71 -12.27
N SER A 123 3.11 -5.01 -11.39
CA SER A 123 2.94 -5.85 -10.21
C SER A 123 3.97 -5.54 -9.10
N MET A 124 3.73 -6.15 -7.95
CA MET A 124 4.68 -6.22 -6.84
C MET A 124 4.61 -7.65 -6.31
N GLY A 125 5.75 -8.35 -6.29
CA GLY A 125 5.81 -9.74 -5.83
C GLY A 125 5.61 -9.88 -4.31
N TRP A 126 5.59 -11.12 -3.83
CA TRP A 126 5.52 -11.41 -2.39
C TRP A 126 6.68 -10.76 -1.63
N HIS A 127 6.36 -9.90 -0.66
CA HIS A 127 7.32 -9.24 0.23
C HIS A 127 6.65 -8.90 1.56
N SER A 128 7.46 -8.51 2.54
CA SER A 128 7.02 -7.77 3.73
C SER A 128 7.74 -6.42 3.73
N ASP A 129 7.17 -5.42 4.38
CA ASP A 129 7.87 -4.16 4.67
C ASP A 129 8.66 -4.36 5.98
N ASP A 130 9.75 -5.15 5.91
CA ASP A 130 10.56 -5.59 7.06
C ASP A 130 11.93 -4.92 7.15
N GLU A 131 12.05 -3.72 6.57
CA GLU A 131 13.29 -2.96 6.61
C GLU A 131 13.67 -2.57 8.05
N LYS A 132 14.97 -2.53 8.35
CA LYS A 132 15.49 -2.28 9.71
C LYS A 132 15.01 -0.95 10.27
N GLU A 133 14.83 0.01 9.38
CA GLU A 133 14.36 1.36 9.65
C GLU A 133 12.88 1.40 10.05
N LEU A 134 12.12 0.33 9.81
CA LEU A 134 10.72 0.12 10.22
C LEU A 134 10.60 -0.80 11.46
N SER A 135 11.64 -0.85 12.31
CA SER A 135 11.71 -1.76 13.45
C SER A 135 10.50 -1.72 14.40
N GLY A 136 10.24 -2.85 15.08
CA GLY A 136 9.11 -2.99 16.00
C GLY A 136 7.87 -3.47 15.26
N ASN A 137 6.76 -2.75 15.39
CA ASN A 137 5.47 -3.06 14.76
C ASN A 137 4.97 -1.81 14.03
N PRO A 138 5.49 -1.51 12.83
CA PRO A 138 5.20 -0.26 12.15
C PRO A 138 3.72 -0.19 11.77
N VAL A 139 3.14 1.01 11.86
CA VAL A 139 1.86 1.31 11.23
C VAL A 139 2.16 1.77 9.81
N ILE A 140 1.54 1.12 8.82
CA ILE A 140 1.70 1.42 7.41
C ILE A 140 0.33 1.74 6.82
N ALA A 141 0.22 2.90 6.18
CA ALA A 141 -1.00 3.37 5.54
C ALA A 141 -0.86 3.31 4.01
N SER A 142 -1.66 2.48 3.35
CA SER A 142 -1.64 2.26 1.89
C SER A 142 -2.91 2.82 1.25
N ALA A 143 -2.81 4.02 0.70
CA ALA A 143 -3.90 4.69 -0.01
C ALA A 143 -3.89 4.33 -1.51
N SER A 144 -5.07 4.08 -2.09
CA SER A 144 -5.22 3.62 -3.48
C SER A 144 -6.12 4.56 -4.30
N PHE A 145 -5.69 4.90 -5.51
CA PHE A 145 -6.41 5.76 -6.45
C PHE A 145 -6.44 5.15 -7.86
N GLY A 146 -7.55 5.36 -8.57
CA GLY A 146 -7.81 4.80 -9.90
C GLY A 146 -8.32 3.35 -9.88
N ALA A 147 -7.79 2.53 -10.78
CA ALA A 147 -8.23 1.16 -11.00
C ALA A 147 -8.16 0.27 -9.76
N THR A 148 -9.19 -0.56 -9.58
CA THR A 148 -9.20 -1.56 -8.49
C THR A 148 -8.18 -2.66 -8.76
N ARG A 149 -7.37 -3.00 -7.76
CA ARG A 149 -6.44 -4.15 -7.82
C ARG A 149 -6.62 -5.04 -6.60
N THR A 150 -6.47 -6.35 -6.82
CA THR A 150 -6.39 -7.31 -5.73
C THR A 150 -5.06 -7.16 -5.02
N PHE A 151 -5.11 -7.06 -3.70
CA PHE A 151 -3.98 -7.13 -2.80
C PHE A 151 -4.08 -8.44 -2.04
N GLN A 152 -3.03 -9.25 -2.08
CA GLN A 152 -3.04 -10.59 -1.51
C GLN A 152 -2.10 -10.68 -0.32
N PHE A 153 -2.51 -11.45 0.68
CA PHE A 153 -1.70 -11.80 1.83
C PHE A 153 -1.52 -13.32 1.90
N LYS A 154 -0.35 -13.76 2.35
CA LYS A 154 -0.10 -15.14 2.77
C LYS A 154 0.78 -15.15 4.00
N HIS A 155 0.49 -16.05 4.93
CA HIS A 155 1.35 -16.21 6.10
C HIS A 155 2.67 -16.87 5.69
N LYS A 156 3.79 -16.49 6.32
CA LYS A 156 5.14 -17.02 6.04
C LYS A 156 5.24 -18.51 6.38
N GLU A 157 4.69 -18.89 7.54
CA GLU A 157 4.74 -20.27 8.05
C GLU A 157 3.45 -21.10 7.83
N GLN A 158 2.27 -20.51 8.06
CA GLN A 158 0.97 -21.20 7.91
C GLN A 158 0.52 -21.27 6.45
N LYS A 159 0.84 -22.37 5.75
CA LYS A 159 0.64 -22.55 4.30
C LYS A 159 -0.78 -22.29 3.78
N ASN A 160 -1.79 -22.56 4.61
CA ASN A 160 -3.20 -22.42 4.24
C ASN A 160 -3.78 -21.05 4.60
N ALA A 161 -3.04 -20.23 5.37
CA ALA A 161 -3.49 -18.90 5.76
C ALA A 161 -3.20 -17.90 4.63
N LYS A 162 -4.24 -17.58 3.87
CA LYS A 162 -4.22 -16.63 2.76
C LYS A 162 -5.49 -15.80 2.81
N THR A 163 -5.36 -14.51 2.53
CA THR A 163 -6.50 -13.61 2.35
C THR A 163 -6.24 -12.69 1.16
N SER A 164 -7.30 -12.11 0.62
CA SER A 164 -7.21 -11.19 -0.52
C SER A 164 -8.27 -10.12 -0.36
N VAL A 165 -7.90 -8.89 -0.71
CA VAL A 165 -8.76 -7.72 -0.61
C VAL A 165 -8.70 -6.93 -1.91
N ALA A 166 -9.84 -6.39 -2.34
CA ALA A 166 -9.88 -5.48 -3.48
C ALA A 166 -9.63 -4.05 -2.96
N LEU A 167 -8.60 -3.39 -3.48
CA LEU A 167 -8.29 -2.01 -3.16
C LEU A 167 -8.82 -1.11 -4.28
N SER A 168 -9.96 -0.47 -4.03
CA SER A 168 -10.65 0.43 -4.96
C SER A 168 -10.14 1.86 -4.89
N ASN A 169 -10.60 2.70 -5.82
CA ASN A 169 -10.37 4.14 -5.78
C ASN A 169 -10.79 4.72 -4.42
N GLY A 170 -9.96 5.58 -3.84
CA GLY A 170 -10.24 6.26 -2.59
C GLY A 170 -10.14 5.39 -1.33
N SER A 171 -9.64 4.15 -1.44
CA SER A 171 -9.51 3.26 -0.29
C SER A 171 -8.19 3.45 0.47
N LEU A 172 -8.21 3.19 1.78
CA LEU A 172 -7.03 3.10 2.64
C LEU A 172 -6.96 1.73 3.28
N LEU A 173 -5.83 1.06 3.13
CA LEU A 173 -5.49 -0.17 3.85
C LEU A 173 -4.46 0.16 4.92
N ILE A 174 -4.79 -0.11 6.18
CA ILE A 174 -3.85 0.04 7.31
C ILE A 174 -3.29 -1.35 7.63
N MET A 175 -1.98 -1.48 7.67
CA MET A 175 -1.27 -2.67 8.15
C MET A 175 -0.50 -2.31 9.41
N GLN A 176 -0.74 -3.01 10.52
CA GLN A 176 -0.10 -2.74 11.81
C GLN A 176 0.15 -4.02 12.61
N GLY A 177 0.56 -3.87 13.87
CA GLY A 177 0.87 -4.98 14.75
C GLY A 177 2.01 -5.82 14.16
N GLN A 178 1.87 -7.15 14.22
CA GLN A 178 2.93 -8.05 13.76
C GLN A 178 2.84 -8.43 12.27
N THR A 179 2.02 -7.71 11.49
CA THR A 179 1.74 -8.04 10.08
C THR A 179 3.02 -8.24 9.26
N GLN A 180 3.99 -7.33 9.35
CA GLN A 180 5.21 -7.41 8.55
C GLN A 180 6.15 -8.56 8.98
N HIS A 181 6.03 -9.03 10.23
CA HIS A 181 6.80 -10.17 10.74
C HIS A 181 6.31 -11.49 10.18
N HIS A 182 4.99 -11.69 10.14
CA HIS A 182 4.40 -13.00 9.86
C HIS A 182 3.73 -13.13 8.48
N TRP A 183 3.41 -12.02 7.83
CA TRP A 183 2.67 -12.01 6.57
C TRP A 183 3.48 -11.41 5.42
N LEU A 184 3.43 -12.09 4.29
CA LEU A 184 3.87 -11.55 3.00
C LEU A 184 2.64 -11.01 2.26
N HIS A 185 2.86 -9.97 1.47
CA HIS A 185 1.83 -9.40 0.63
C HIS A 185 2.31 -9.13 -0.80
N GLN A 186 1.37 -9.04 -1.73
CA GLN A 186 1.66 -8.78 -3.14
C GLN A 186 0.51 -8.08 -3.88
N VAL A 187 0.86 -7.46 -5.01
CA VAL A 187 -0.08 -7.02 -6.04
C VAL A 187 0.21 -7.85 -7.30
N PRO A 188 -0.54 -8.94 -7.56
CA PRO A 188 -0.24 -9.85 -8.65
C PRO A 188 -0.56 -9.22 -10.01
N LYS A 189 0.10 -9.72 -11.06
CA LYS A 189 -0.28 -9.45 -12.44
C LYS A 189 -1.70 -9.95 -12.72
N THR A 190 -2.37 -9.35 -13.70
CA THR A 190 -3.71 -9.74 -14.13
C THR A 190 -3.92 -9.50 -15.62
N THR A 191 -4.61 -10.43 -16.29
CA THR A 191 -4.99 -10.30 -17.70
C THR A 191 -6.28 -9.49 -17.89
N ARG A 192 -6.97 -9.11 -16.81
CA ARG A 192 -8.29 -8.44 -16.83
C ARG A 192 -8.24 -6.94 -17.21
N GLN A 193 -7.11 -6.42 -17.71
CA GLN A 193 -6.90 -5.02 -18.10
C GLN A 193 -7.59 -3.98 -17.18
N PRO A 194 -7.24 -3.91 -15.88
CA PRO A 194 -8.01 -3.19 -14.87
C PRO A 194 -8.03 -1.66 -15.02
N GLY A 195 -7.23 -1.09 -15.94
CA GLY A 195 -6.91 0.33 -15.98
C GLY A 195 -5.66 0.66 -15.17
N GLN A 196 -5.45 1.96 -14.94
CA GLN A 196 -4.28 2.53 -14.26
C GLN A 196 -4.54 2.73 -12.76
N ARG A 197 -3.58 2.38 -11.90
CA ARG A 197 -3.69 2.54 -10.43
C ARG A 197 -2.47 3.22 -9.85
N ILE A 198 -2.69 4.20 -8.98
CA ILE A 198 -1.66 4.80 -8.14
C ILE A 198 -1.88 4.34 -6.69
N ASN A 199 -0.79 4.03 -6.01
CA ASN A 199 -0.76 3.67 -4.61
C ASN A 199 0.25 4.54 -3.88
N ILE A 200 -0.13 5.04 -2.70
CA ILE A 200 0.76 5.79 -1.81
C ILE A 200 0.88 5.00 -0.51
N THR A 201 2.10 4.55 -0.19
CA THR A 201 2.37 3.83 1.06
C THR A 201 3.13 4.75 2.01
N PHE A 202 2.44 5.25 3.04
CA PHE A 202 3.01 6.12 4.08
C PHE A 202 3.63 5.30 5.21
N ARG A 203 4.79 5.74 5.70
CA ARG A 203 5.55 5.08 6.76
C ARG A 203 6.25 6.11 7.67
N ASP A 204 6.50 5.72 8.93
CA ASP A 204 7.38 6.42 9.87
C ASP A 204 8.71 5.67 9.95
N ILE A 205 9.74 6.21 9.30
CA ILE A 205 11.07 5.61 9.18
C ILE A 205 11.98 6.16 10.27
N LYS A 206 12.71 5.27 10.95
CA LYS A 206 13.77 5.64 11.89
C LYS A 206 15.10 5.78 11.15
N TYR A 207 15.83 6.85 11.45
CA TYR A 207 17.11 7.20 10.83
C TYR A 207 18.26 7.15 11.82
#